data_AF-A0AAJ0F619-F1
#
_entry.id   AF-A0AAJ0F619-F1
#
_cell.length_a   1.000
_cell.length_b   1.000
_cell.length_c   1.000
_cell.angle_alpha   90.00
_cell.angle_beta   90.00
_cell.angle_gamma   90.00
#
_symmetry.space_group_name_H-M   'P 1'
#
loop_
_entity.id
_entity.type
_entity.pdbx_description
1 polymer ?
#
loop_
_entity_poly.entity_id
_entity_poly.type
_entity_poly.pdbx_seq_one_letter_code
_entity_poly.pdbx_strand_id
1 'polypeptide(L)'
;MASSPQPTNSGIVTDETSGERHIPESVRADGTKRKAIKIRPGYRPPEDVEVYKNRTAETFRNRGKGPVPGAEGLAESKPAQSPAISASAAKNAKRREARKKAKEEQAKDDTKSDPSTLSAAAAAEELDPEVEKEKKARNLKKKLRQAKELKEKKDGGGSLLPEQIAKVIKINELIRELEALGFDADGEPKKSGDDTASPAAAKETSGKE
;
A
#
# COMPACT_ATOMS: atom_id res chain seq x y z
N MET A 1 -37.92 0.02 30.60
CA MET A 1 -38.11 -0.37 29.19
C MET A 1 -37.00 -1.35 28.85
N ALA A 2 -37.32 -2.58 28.46
CA ALA A 2 -36.30 -3.58 28.09
C ALA A 2 -35.67 -3.16 26.76
N SER A 3 -34.34 -3.03 26.72
CA SER A 3 -33.59 -2.76 25.51
C SER A 3 -33.65 -4.00 24.63
N SER A 4 -34.22 -3.91 23.43
CA SER A 4 -34.15 -5.00 22.47
C SER A 4 -32.70 -5.18 22.00
N PRO A 5 -32.18 -6.42 21.98
CA PRO A 5 -30.79 -6.65 21.58
C PRO A 5 -30.62 -6.31 20.10
N GLN A 6 -29.65 -5.45 19.79
CA GLN A 6 -29.39 -5.01 18.42
C GLN A 6 -28.73 -6.15 17.64
N PRO A 7 -29.24 -6.49 16.44
CA PRO A 7 -28.61 -7.48 15.59
C PRO A 7 -27.27 -6.96 15.06
N THR A 8 -26.30 -7.86 14.95
CA THR A 8 -25.05 -7.64 14.19
C THR A 8 -25.32 -7.50 12.69
N ASN A 9 -24.30 -7.15 11.90
CA ASN A 9 -24.40 -7.04 10.43
C ASN A 9 -24.95 -8.32 9.79
N SER A 10 -24.63 -9.49 10.37
CA SER A 10 -25.10 -10.79 9.91
C SER A 10 -26.50 -11.16 10.42
N GLY A 11 -27.21 -10.25 11.10
CA GLY A 11 -28.52 -10.52 11.69
C GLY A 11 -28.47 -11.40 12.96
N ILE A 12 -27.30 -11.56 13.57
CA ILE A 12 -27.13 -12.37 14.79
C ILE A 12 -27.46 -11.52 16.01
N VAL A 13 -28.27 -12.08 16.90
CA VAL A 13 -28.67 -11.51 18.18
C VAL A 13 -28.01 -12.30 19.30
N THR A 14 -27.52 -11.59 20.31
CA THR A 14 -27.00 -12.20 21.55
C THR A 14 -28.09 -12.07 22.61
N ASP A 15 -28.50 -13.20 23.19
CA ASP A 15 -29.43 -13.21 24.31
C ASP A 15 -28.67 -12.80 25.59
N GLU A 16 -29.10 -11.72 26.22
CA GLU A 16 -28.46 -11.16 27.42
C GLU A 16 -28.60 -12.08 28.64
N THR A 17 -29.60 -12.95 28.64
CA THR A 17 -29.87 -13.85 29.77
C THR A 17 -29.04 -15.13 29.72
N SER A 18 -28.90 -15.72 28.53
CA SER A 18 -28.20 -16.99 28.32
C SER A 18 -26.79 -16.83 27.74
N GLY A 19 -26.46 -15.67 27.18
CA GLY A 19 -25.25 -15.45 26.39
C GLY A 19 -25.24 -16.22 25.06
N GLU A 20 -26.32 -16.94 24.72
CA GLU A 20 -26.40 -17.69 23.47
C GLU A 20 -26.60 -16.76 22.27
N ARG A 21 -25.87 -17.04 21.18
CA ARG A 21 -25.99 -16.33 19.92
C ARG A 21 -26.93 -17.07 18.99
N HIS A 22 -27.92 -16.35 18.43
CA HIS A 22 -28.91 -16.95 17.55
C HIS A 22 -29.36 -15.97 16.46
N ILE A 23 -29.89 -16.53 15.37
CA ILE A 23 -30.64 -15.78 14.34
C ILE A 23 -32.12 -15.84 14.74
N PRO A 24 -32.81 -14.70 14.87
CA PRO A 24 -34.20 -14.67 15.32
C PRO A 24 -35.16 -15.32 14.30
N GLU A 25 -36.37 -15.66 14.76
CA GLU A 25 -37.42 -16.12 13.86
C GLU A 25 -37.77 -15.06 12.81
N SER A 26 -38.08 -15.50 11.59
CA SER A 26 -38.46 -14.60 10.49
C SER A 26 -39.72 -15.10 9.79
N VAL A 27 -40.47 -14.18 9.19
CA VAL A 27 -41.73 -14.49 8.49
C VAL A 27 -41.42 -14.69 7.01
N ARG A 28 -41.90 -15.79 6.43
CA ARG A 28 -41.84 -16.05 4.98
C ARG A 28 -42.85 -15.17 4.25
N ALA A 29 -42.70 -15.05 2.92
CA ALA A 29 -43.64 -14.29 2.10
C ALA A 29 -45.09 -14.82 2.16
N ASP A 30 -45.26 -16.11 2.45
CA ASP A 30 -46.56 -16.76 2.68
C ASP A 30 -47.15 -16.55 4.09
N GLY A 31 -46.45 -15.80 4.97
CA GLY A 31 -46.85 -15.55 6.36
C GLY A 31 -46.42 -16.63 7.36
N THR A 32 -45.89 -17.77 6.91
CA THR A 32 -45.41 -18.82 7.82
C THR A 32 -44.09 -18.42 8.49
N LYS A 33 -43.85 -18.85 9.74
CA LYS A 33 -42.61 -18.50 10.46
C LYS A 33 -41.47 -19.50 10.19
N ARG A 34 -40.24 -18.98 10.09
CA ARG A 34 -38.99 -19.73 10.14
C ARG A 34 -38.53 -19.79 11.59
N LYS A 35 -38.13 -20.98 12.05
CA LYS A 35 -37.59 -21.16 13.40
C LYS A 35 -36.29 -20.37 13.59
N ALA A 36 -36.04 -19.95 14.82
CA ALA A 36 -34.74 -19.38 15.21
C ALA A 36 -33.61 -20.41 15.03
N ILE A 37 -32.42 -19.93 14.65
CA ILE A 37 -31.25 -20.77 14.38
C ILE A 37 -30.19 -20.47 15.44
N LYS A 38 -29.83 -21.49 16.23
CA LYS A 38 -28.72 -21.38 17.19
C LYS A 38 -27.38 -21.39 16.47
N ILE A 39 -26.44 -20.59 16.96
CA ILE A 39 -25.09 -20.48 16.39
C ILE A 39 -24.11 -21.16 17.34
N ARG A 40 -23.10 -21.82 16.75
CA ARG A 40 -22.03 -22.46 17.52
C ARG A 40 -21.28 -21.41 18.37
N PRO A 41 -20.98 -21.70 19.64
CA PRO A 41 -20.15 -20.82 20.47
C PRO A 41 -18.82 -20.48 19.77
N GLY A 42 -18.47 -19.20 19.74
CA GLY A 42 -17.23 -18.70 19.11
C GLY A 42 -17.26 -18.54 17.58
N TYR A 43 -18.27 -19.03 16.86
CA TYR A 43 -18.36 -18.80 15.41
C TYR A 43 -18.76 -17.34 15.11
N ARG A 44 -17.92 -16.62 14.36
CA ARG A 44 -18.21 -15.25 13.89
C ARG A 44 -18.21 -15.27 12.35
N PRO A 45 -19.33 -14.93 11.69
CA PRO A 45 -19.38 -14.84 10.24
C PRO A 45 -18.45 -13.73 9.72
N PRO A 46 -17.97 -13.83 8.48
CA PRO A 46 -17.00 -12.88 7.91
C PRO A 46 -17.49 -11.43 7.89
N GLU A 47 -18.79 -11.20 7.71
CA GLU A 47 -19.42 -9.87 7.76
C GLU A 47 -19.31 -9.19 9.13
N ASP A 48 -19.22 -9.99 10.20
CA ASP A 48 -19.04 -9.51 11.56
C ASP A 48 -17.54 -9.43 11.94
N VAL A 49 -16.63 -10.02 11.17
CA VAL A 49 -15.19 -9.97 11.47
C VAL A 49 -14.68 -8.56 11.18
N GLU A 50 -14.15 -7.92 12.22
CA GLU A 50 -13.59 -6.57 12.12
C GLU A 50 -12.34 -6.58 11.24
N VAL A 51 -12.49 -6.12 10.00
CA VAL A 51 -11.36 -5.82 9.13
C VAL A 51 -10.60 -4.64 9.73
N TYR A 52 -9.27 -4.74 9.83
CA TYR A 52 -8.44 -3.67 10.37
C TYR A 52 -8.70 -2.34 9.66
N LYS A 53 -9.07 -1.33 10.44
CA LYS A 53 -9.23 0.05 9.96
C LYS A 53 -8.24 0.94 10.69
N ASN A 54 -7.35 1.57 9.93
CA ASN A 54 -6.39 2.49 10.51
C ASN A 54 -7.12 3.76 10.97
N ARG A 55 -7.08 4.02 12.28
CA ARG A 55 -7.77 5.15 12.91
C ARG A 55 -7.45 6.49 12.26
N THR A 56 -6.19 6.76 11.90
CA THR A 56 -5.80 8.03 11.26
C THR A 56 -6.27 8.11 9.81
N ALA A 57 -6.32 6.98 9.11
CA ALA A 57 -6.84 6.92 7.75
C ALA A 57 -8.37 7.08 7.70
N GLU A 58 -9.10 6.51 8.66
CA GLU A 58 -10.55 6.69 8.79
C GLU A 58 -10.91 8.13 9.10
N THR A 59 -10.24 8.76 10.06
CA THR A 59 -10.49 10.17 10.39
C THR A 59 -10.18 11.07 9.22
N PHE A 60 -9.12 10.80 8.44
CA PHE A 60 -8.82 11.54 7.21
C PHE A 60 -9.89 11.35 6.13
N ARG A 61 -10.39 10.13 5.93
CA ARG A 61 -11.46 9.85 4.95
C ARG A 61 -12.81 10.46 5.35
N ASN A 62 -13.10 10.47 6.65
CA ASN A 62 -14.34 11.03 7.20
C ASN A 62 -14.25 12.55 7.45
N ARG A 63 -13.06 13.15 7.33
CA ARG A 63 -12.87 14.60 7.46
C ARG A 63 -13.63 15.33 6.36
N GLY A 64 -14.71 16.01 6.74
CA GLY A 64 -15.64 16.69 5.84
C GLY A 64 -16.82 15.84 5.36
N LYS A 65 -16.91 14.58 5.79
CA LYS A 65 -18.09 13.71 5.63
C LYS A 65 -18.74 13.52 6.99
N GLY A 66 -19.52 14.51 7.42
CA GLY A 66 -20.26 14.47 8.67
C GLY A 66 -20.92 15.81 8.96
N PRO A 67 -21.96 15.83 9.80
CA PRO A 67 -22.48 17.08 10.32
C PRO A 67 -21.34 17.86 11.00
N VAL A 68 -21.35 19.19 10.84
CA VAL A 68 -20.42 20.05 11.57
C VAL A 68 -20.59 19.80 13.07
N PRO A 69 -19.50 19.52 13.83
CA PRO A 69 -19.58 19.31 15.26
C PRO A 69 -20.35 20.44 15.94
N GLY A 70 -21.42 20.10 16.68
CA GLY A 70 -22.34 21.06 17.30
C GLY A 70 -23.69 21.26 16.58
N ALA A 71 -23.93 20.64 15.42
CA ALA A 71 -25.21 20.70 14.71
C ALA A 71 -26.18 19.54 15.01
N GLU A 72 -25.86 18.67 15.98
CA GLU A 72 -26.63 17.45 16.29
C GLU A 72 -28.03 17.69 16.91
N GLY A 73 -28.49 18.94 17.03
CA GLY A 73 -29.83 19.27 17.56
C GLY A 73 -30.75 20.03 16.60
N LEU A 74 -30.33 20.34 15.37
CA LEU A 74 -31.11 21.13 14.41
C LEU A 74 -31.65 20.34 13.21
N ALA A 75 -31.41 19.02 13.16
CA ALA A 75 -31.67 18.20 11.98
C ALA A 75 -32.95 17.34 12.05
N GLU A 76 -33.76 17.41 13.11
CA GLU A 76 -35.04 16.68 13.18
C GLU A 76 -36.19 17.30 12.36
N SER A 77 -35.99 18.38 11.59
CA SER A 77 -37.08 18.98 10.80
C SER A 77 -36.67 19.63 9.48
N LYS A 78 -36.27 18.83 8.47
CA LYS A 78 -36.60 19.11 7.06
C LYS A 78 -36.09 18.03 6.10
N PRO A 79 -36.88 17.59 5.10
CA PRO A 79 -36.37 16.78 4.01
C PRO A 79 -35.53 17.64 3.06
N ALA A 80 -34.38 17.08 2.67
CA ALA A 80 -33.64 17.32 1.43
C ALA A 80 -33.61 18.76 0.88
N GLN A 81 -32.54 19.49 1.20
CA GLN A 81 -31.97 20.44 0.25
C GLN A 81 -30.48 20.19 0.07
N SER A 82 -30.16 19.95 -1.19
CA SER A 82 -28.86 19.81 -1.84
C SER A 82 -27.74 20.63 -1.19
N PRO A 83 -26.52 20.09 -1.02
CA PRO A 83 -25.42 20.92 -0.59
C PRO A 83 -25.14 21.92 -1.70
N ALA A 84 -25.31 23.22 -1.42
CA ALA A 84 -24.86 24.28 -2.29
C ALA A 84 -23.36 24.11 -2.51
N ILE A 85 -23.00 23.52 -3.65
CA ILE A 85 -21.62 23.37 -4.09
C ILE A 85 -21.09 24.79 -4.26
N SER A 86 -20.23 25.22 -3.34
CA SER A 86 -19.59 26.53 -3.43
C SER A 86 -18.94 26.68 -4.81
N ALA A 87 -19.01 27.87 -5.40
CA ALA A 87 -18.52 28.12 -6.76
C ALA A 87 -17.05 27.70 -6.98
N SER A 88 -16.26 27.60 -5.90
CA SER A 88 -14.89 27.08 -5.88
C SER A 88 -14.81 25.54 -6.05
N ALA A 89 -15.74 24.78 -5.46
CA ALA A 89 -15.81 23.33 -5.61
C ALA A 89 -16.20 22.93 -7.05
N ALA A 90 -17.09 23.67 -7.69
CA ALA A 90 -17.45 23.46 -9.09
C ALA A 90 -16.28 23.73 -10.07
N LYS A 91 -15.46 24.75 -9.80
CA LYS A 91 -14.24 25.04 -10.59
C LYS A 91 -13.18 23.94 -10.44
N ASN A 92 -12.99 23.43 -9.22
CA ASN A 92 -12.04 22.36 -8.96
C ASN A 92 -12.46 21.00 -9.55
N ALA A 93 -13.77 20.71 -9.59
CA ALA A 93 -14.30 19.54 -10.28
C ALA A 93 -14.04 19.59 -11.79
N LYS A 94 -14.34 20.73 -12.44
CA LYS A 94 -14.05 20.94 -13.88
C LYS A 94 -12.56 20.80 -14.21
N ARG A 95 -11.66 21.29 -13.34
CA ARG A 95 -10.21 21.16 -13.54
C ARG A 95 -9.72 19.70 -13.39
N ARG A 96 -10.34 18.92 -12.50
CA ARG A 96 -10.02 17.49 -12.33
C ARG A 96 -10.53 16.65 -13.49
N GLU A 97 -11.74 16.93 -13.99
CA GLU A 97 -12.29 16.24 -15.15
C GLU A 97 -11.53 16.56 -16.43
N ALA A 98 -11.12 17.82 -16.64
CA ALA A 98 -10.28 18.19 -17.78
C ALA A 98 -8.91 17.51 -17.75
N ARG A 99 -8.28 17.40 -16.57
CA ARG A 99 -7.01 16.65 -16.41
C ARG A 99 -7.20 15.15 -16.62
N LYS A 100 -8.35 14.59 -16.23
CA LYS A 100 -8.66 13.18 -16.43
C LYS A 100 -8.92 12.88 -17.91
N LYS A 101 -9.66 13.74 -18.61
CA LYS A 101 -9.88 13.64 -20.07
C LYS A 101 -8.59 13.82 -20.86
N ALA A 102 -7.75 14.80 -20.55
CA ALA A 102 -6.45 14.97 -21.22
C ALA A 102 -5.52 13.76 -21.03
N LYS A 103 -5.57 13.12 -19.84
CA LYS A 103 -4.80 11.90 -19.56
C LYS A 103 -5.38 10.66 -20.26
N GLU A 104 -6.67 10.68 -20.57
CA GLU A 104 -7.37 9.61 -21.28
C GLU A 104 -7.30 9.78 -22.81
N GLU A 105 -7.17 11.02 -23.31
CA GLU A 105 -6.85 11.33 -24.71
C GLU A 105 -5.38 11.02 -25.03
N GLN A 106 -4.43 11.31 -24.13
CA GLN A 106 -3.04 10.84 -24.28
C GLN A 106 -2.89 9.32 -24.22
N ALA A 107 -3.88 8.59 -23.72
CA ALA A 107 -3.90 7.12 -23.71
C ALA A 107 -4.67 6.51 -24.90
N LYS A 108 -5.25 7.34 -25.79
CA LYS A 108 -6.05 6.91 -26.95
C LYS A 108 -5.41 7.28 -28.30
N ASP A 109 -4.31 8.01 -28.31
CA ASP A 109 -3.53 8.30 -29.52
C ASP A 109 -2.63 7.12 -29.93
N ASP A 110 -2.40 6.15 -29.03
CA ASP A 110 -1.66 4.90 -29.31
C ASP A 110 -2.57 3.75 -29.81
N THR A 111 -3.79 4.03 -30.29
CA THR A 111 -4.71 2.93 -30.68
C THR A 111 -5.64 3.28 -31.84
N LYS A 112 -5.08 3.59 -33.02
CA LYS A 112 -5.78 3.40 -34.31
C LYS A 112 -4.82 3.13 -35.48
N SER A 113 -4.58 1.86 -35.77
CA SER A 113 -4.60 1.35 -37.15
C SER A 113 -5.05 -0.13 -37.17
N ASP A 114 -5.91 -0.42 -38.13
CA ASP A 114 -6.90 -1.49 -38.21
C ASP A 114 -6.34 -2.91 -38.55
N PRO A 115 -7.19 -3.96 -38.44
CA PRO A 115 -6.82 -5.37 -38.35
C PRO A 115 -6.85 -6.11 -39.69
N SER A 116 -5.81 -6.88 -40.02
CA SER A 116 -5.89 -8.08 -40.86
C SER A 116 -4.50 -8.71 -41.01
N THR A 117 -4.30 -9.88 -40.39
CA THR A 117 -3.73 -11.11 -40.98
C THR A 117 -3.18 -12.00 -39.86
N LEU A 118 -3.68 -13.23 -39.83
CA LEU A 118 -3.07 -14.33 -39.08
C LEU A 118 -1.73 -14.69 -39.73
N SER A 119 -0.74 -14.98 -38.87
CA SER A 119 0.53 -15.68 -39.13
C SER A 119 1.81 -14.83 -39.07
N ALA A 120 2.61 -15.17 -38.05
CA ALA A 120 4.07 -15.08 -37.94
C ALA A 120 4.71 -13.82 -37.32
N ALA A 121 5.60 -14.14 -36.37
CA ALA A 121 6.77 -13.40 -35.90
C ALA A 121 6.62 -12.38 -34.76
N ALA A 122 7.31 -12.74 -33.67
CA ALA A 122 7.81 -11.90 -32.60
C ALA A 122 8.41 -10.56 -33.07
N ALA A 123 8.10 -9.48 -32.34
CA ALA A 123 9.01 -8.40 -31.91
C ALA A 123 8.22 -7.12 -31.55
N ALA A 124 8.26 -6.73 -30.27
CA ALA A 124 8.27 -5.34 -29.77
C ALA A 124 8.33 -5.35 -28.23
N GLU A 125 9.45 -5.86 -27.72
CA GLU A 125 10.01 -5.56 -26.40
C GLU A 125 10.62 -4.14 -26.40
N GLU A 126 11.06 -3.66 -25.24
CA GLU A 126 11.82 -2.41 -24.98
C GLU A 126 11.03 -1.23 -24.39
N LEU A 127 10.54 -1.40 -23.15
CA LEU A 127 10.73 -0.35 -22.16
C LEU A 127 12.18 -0.48 -21.66
N ASP A 128 12.99 0.53 -21.94
CA ASP A 128 14.46 0.50 -21.87
C ASP A 128 15.02 -0.27 -20.65
N PRO A 129 15.93 -1.25 -20.87
CA PRO A 129 16.56 -2.01 -19.79
C PRO A 129 17.35 -1.13 -18.81
N GLU A 130 17.68 0.11 -19.20
CA GLU A 130 18.33 1.10 -18.36
C GLU A 130 17.43 1.64 -17.23
N VAL A 131 16.15 1.89 -17.52
CA VAL A 131 15.19 2.41 -16.52
C VAL A 131 14.92 1.38 -15.42
N GLU A 132 14.94 0.09 -15.77
CA GLU A 132 14.83 -0.99 -14.79
C GLU A 132 16.07 -1.14 -13.92
N LYS A 133 17.26 -1.03 -14.51
CA LYS A 133 18.54 -1.05 -13.77
C LYS A 133 18.62 0.10 -12.78
N GLU A 134 18.20 1.30 -13.17
CA GLU A 134 18.20 2.47 -12.28
C GLU A 134 17.22 2.31 -11.11
N LYS A 135 16.01 1.78 -11.35
CA LYS A 135 15.04 1.49 -10.27
C LYS A 135 15.57 0.43 -9.31
N LYS A 136 16.21 -0.63 -9.82
CA LYS A 136 16.87 -1.68 -9.03
C LYS A 136 18.01 -1.09 -8.19
N ALA A 137 18.86 -0.24 -8.78
CA ALA A 137 19.93 0.46 -8.07
C ALA A 137 19.39 1.37 -6.95
N ARG A 138 18.33 2.14 -7.19
CA ARG A 138 17.68 2.97 -6.15
C ARG A 138 17.14 2.14 -4.99
N ASN A 139 16.60 0.95 -5.26
CA ASN A 139 16.12 0.05 -4.21
C ASN A 139 17.28 -0.54 -3.39
N LEU A 140 18.36 -0.94 -4.06
CA LEU A 140 19.57 -1.46 -3.40
C LEU A 140 20.28 -0.38 -2.57
N LYS A 141 20.39 0.86 -3.08
CA LYS A 141 20.92 2.02 -2.35
C LYS A 141 20.18 2.26 -1.03
N LYS A 142 18.85 2.13 -1.03
CA LYS A 142 18.02 2.25 0.20
C LYS A 142 18.32 1.14 1.20
N LYS A 143 18.42 -0.11 0.74
CA LYS A 143 18.77 -1.26 1.61
C LYS A 143 20.17 -1.09 2.20
N LEU A 144 21.13 -0.62 1.40
CA LEU A 144 22.50 -0.37 1.80
C LEU A 144 22.58 0.73 2.87
N ARG A 145 21.82 1.82 2.72
CA ARG A 145 21.73 2.89 3.73
C ARG A 145 21.16 2.38 5.06
N GLN A 146 20.08 1.60 5.03
CA GLN A 146 19.50 1.00 6.24
C GLN A 146 20.49 0.05 6.93
N ALA A 147 21.20 -0.76 6.14
CA ALA A 147 22.18 -1.68 6.68
C ALA A 147 23.42 -0.96 7.26
N LYS A 148 23.89 0.13 6.62
CA LYS A 148 24.94 1.02 7.17
C LYS A 148 24.51 1.65 8.50
N GLU A 149 23.27 2.15 8.59
CA GLU A 149 22.73 2.71 9.85
C GLU A 149 22.62 1.66 10.96
N LEU A 150 22.21 0.43 10.62
CA LEU A 150 22.21 -0.67 11.58
C LEU A 150 23.64 -1.05 11.99
N LYS A 151 24.61 -1.02 11.08
CA LYS A 151 26.03 -1.24 11.40
C LYS A 151 26.56 -0.18 12.37
N GLU A 152 26.30 1.10 12.12
CA GLU A 152 26.69 2.19 13.02
C GLU A 152 26.08 2.04 14.42
N LYS A 153 24.81 1.62 14.51
CA LYS A 153 24.16 1.31 15.79
C LYS A 153 24.78 0.10 16.50
N LYS A 154 25.23 -0.91 15.73
CA LYS A 154 25.96 -2.07 16.27
C LYS A 154 27.32 -1.65 16.83
N ASP A 155 28.07 -0.87 16.05
CA ASP A 155 29.41 -0.40 16.41
C ASP A 155 29.36 0.59 17.59
N GLY A 156 28.25 1.34 17.72
CA GLY A 156 27.92 2.15 18.89
C GLY A 156 27.42 1.37 20.12
N GLY A 157 27.50 0.03 20.11
CA GLY A 157 27.17 -0.82 21.26
C GLY A 157 25.68 -1.10 21.47
N GLY A 158 24.82 -0.75 20.50
CA GLY A 158 23.39 -1.08 20.55
C GLY A 158 23.13 -2.57 20.31
N SER A 159 22.24 -3.17 21.11
CA SER A 159 21.79 -4.54 20.88
C SER A 159 20.81 -4.60 19.70
N LEU A 160 21.22 -5.26 18.62
CA LEU A 160 20.41 -5.45 17.43
C LEU A 160 19.71 -6.81 17.45
N LEU A 161 18.51 -6.86 16.87
CA LEU A 161 17.81 -8.12 16.66
C LEU A 161 18.59 -9.00 15.66
N PRO A 162 18.49 -10.34 15.74
CA PRO A 162 19.14 -11.24 14.79
C PRO A 162 18.82 -10.93 13.31
N GLU A 163 17.58 -10.51 13.03
CA GLU A 163 17.16 -10.08 11.68
C GLU A 163 17.91 -8.81 11.22
N GLN A 164 18.18 -7.88 12.13
CA GLN A 164 18.94 -6.65 11.82
C GLN A 164 20.42 -6.96 11.59
N ILE A 165 20.99 -7.91 12.36
CA ILE A 165 22.35 -8.40 12.14
C ILE A 165 22.48 -9.05 10.77
N ALA A 166 21.48 -9.83 10.34
CA ALA A 166 21.44 -10.39 8.99
C ALA A 166 21.46 -9.30 7.90
N LYS A 167 20.78 -8.16 8.11
CA LYS A 167 20.85 -7.00 7.18
C LYS A 167 22.25 -6.39 7.12
N VAL A 168 22.95 -6.32 8.24
CA VAL A 168 24.35 -5.84 8.31
C VAL A 168 25.30 -6.80 7.60
N ILE A 169 25.12 -8.11 7.73
CA ILE A 169 25.95 -9.11 7.02
C ILE A 169 25.78 -8.98 5.50
N LYS A 170 24.55 -8.72 5.03
CA LYS A 170 24.23 -8.55 3.60
C LYS A 170 24.80 -7.27 2.96
N ILE A 171 25.47 -6.38 3.70
CA ILE A 171 26.03 -5.14 3.14
C ILE A 171 26.95 -5.44 1.95
N ASN A 172 27.84 -6.42 2.08
CA ASN A 172 28.80 -6.75 1.03
C ASN A 172 28.13 -7.35 -0.20
N GLU A 173 27.04 -8.10 -0.02
CA GLU A 173 26.24 -8.66 -1.12
C GLU A 173 25.50 -7.54 -1.87
N LEU A 174 24.89 -6.59 -1.13
CA LEU A 174 24.21 -5.43 -1.72
C LEU A 174 25.17 -4.52 -2.50
N ILE A 175 26.42 -4.38 -2.06
CA ILE A 175 27.46 -3.64 -2.79
C ILE A 175 27.78 -4.35 -4.10
N ARG A 176 28.00 -5.67 -4.07
CA ARG A 176 28.27 -6.46 -5.29
C ARG A 176 27.11 -6.42 -6.29
N GLU A 177 25.86 -6.46 -5.81
CA GLU A 177 24.68 -6.31 -6.66
C GLU A 177 24.60 -4.91 -7.31
N LEU A 178 25.00 -3.85 -6.60
CA LEU A 178 25.10 -2.51 -7.18
C LEU A 178 26.22 -2.42 -8.22
N GLU A 179 27.40 -2.99 -7.92
CA GLU A 179 28.53 -3.01 -8.85
C GLU A 179 28.22 -3.80 -10.12
N ALA A 180 27.51 -4.93 -10.01
CA ALA A 180 27.05 -5.72 -11.14
C ALA A 180 26.03 -4.96 -12.02
N LEU A 181 25.30 -4.00 -11.43
CA LEU A 181 24.39 -3.10 -12.16
C LEU A 181 25.09 -1.84 -12.68
N GLY A 182 26.39 -1.68 -12.46
CA GLY A 182 27.18 -0.53 -12.90
C GLY A 182 27.06 0.70 -11.98
N PHE A 183 26.76 0.49 -10.69
CA PHE A 183 26.72 1.55 -9.68
C PHE A 183 27.80 1.33 -8.61
N ASP A 184 28.37 2.40 -8.07
CA ASP A 184 29.38 2.36 -7.01
C ASP A 184 28.79 2.01 -5.63
N ALA A 185 29.64 1.84 -4.61
CA ALA A 185 29.24 1.51 -3.23
C ALA A 185 28.27 2.53 -2.59
N ASP A 186 28.13 3.71 -3.20
CA ASP A 186 27.18 4.76 -2.80
C ASP A 186 25.95 4.86 -3.74
N GLY A 187 25.83 3.94 -4.70
CA GLY A 187 24.72 3.86 -5.65
C GLY A 187 24.69 5.02 -6.65
N GLU A 188 25.86 5.60 -6.96
CA GLU A 188 26.07 6.52 -8.07
C GLU A 188 26.45 5.71 -9.32
N PRO A 189 26.05 6.13 -10.54
CA PRO A 189 26.44 5.42 -11.76
C PRO A 189 27.96 5.48 -11.89
N LYS A 190 28.61 4.32 -12.08
CA LYS A 190 30.05 4.25 -12.32
C LYS A 190 30.34 5.04 -13.59
N LYS A 191 30.92 6.22 -13.46
CA LYS A 191 31.48 6.93 -14.62
C LYS A 191 32.66 6.08 -15.09
N SER A 192 32.60 5.62 -16.33
CA SER A 192 33.72 4.96 -17.01
C SER A 192 34.93 5.90 -17.04
N GLY A 193 35.79 5.85 -16.02
CA GLY A 193 36.90 6.77 -15.91
C GLY A 193 37.66 6.82 -14.58
N ASP A 194 37.61 5.78 -13.75
CA ASP A 194 38.54 5.67 -12.61
C ASP A 194 39.02 4.22 -12.45
N ASP A 195 39.92 3.81 -13.35
CA ASP A 195 40.92 2.80 -13.05
C ASP A 195 41.99 3.46 -12.16
N THR A 196 41.80 3.49 -10.85
CA THR A 196 42.93 3.64 -9.94
C THR A 196 42.80 2.81 -8.65
N ALA A 197 43.88 2.03 -8.43
CA ALA A 197 44.36 1.46 -7.17
C ALA A 197 43.72 0.17 -6.63
N SER A 198 44.04 -0.94 -7.30
CA SER A 198 44.33 -2.21 -6.61
C SER A 198 45.76 -2.14 -6.03
N PRO A 199 46.02 -2.39 -4.74
CA PRO A 199 47.38 -2.45 -4.23
C PRO A 199 47.95 -3.85 -4.51
N ALA A 200 48.56 -3.99 -5.68
CA ALA A 200 49.36 -5.16 -6.01
C ALA A 200 50.75 -5.05 -5.36
N ALA A 201 51.16 -6.16 -4.77
CA ALA A 201 52.42 -6.36 -4.08
C ALA A 201 53.65 -6.00 -4.94
N ALA A 202 54.57 -5.22 -4.37
CA ALA A 202 55.95 -5.11 -4.85
C ALA A 202 56.87 -5.54 -3.70
N LYS A 203 57.34 -6.78 -3.81
CA LYS A 203 58.47 -7.34 -3.10
C LYS A 203 59.73 -6.96 -3.90
N GLU A 204 60.81 -6.69 -3.16
CA GLU A 204 62.23 -6.86 -3.54
C GLU A 204 63.04 -5.72 -4.22
N THR A 205 64.08 -5.34 -3.47
CA THR A 205 65.49 -5.06 -3.86
C THR A 205 65.91 -3.67 -4.36
N SER A 206 66.68 -2.96 -3.53
CA SER A 206 68.13 -2.78 -3.68
C SER A 206 68.61 -1.56 -2.88
N GLY A 207 69.15 -1.81 -1.70
CA GLY A 207 69.93 -0.82 -0.94
C GLY A 207 71.41 -1.01 -1.26
N LYS A 208 71.98 -0.06 -1.98
CA LYS A 208 73.42 0.11 -2.16
C LYS A 208 73.72 1.60 -2.06
N GLU A 209 74.19 2.02 -0.88
CA GLU A 209 75.37 2.87 -0.62
C GLU A 209 75.50 3.10 0.90
#